data_AF-A0A930DXN9-F1
#
_entry.id   AF-A0A930DXN9-F1
#
_cell.length_a   1.000
_cell.length_b   1.000
_cell.length_c   1.000
_cell.angle_alpha   90.00
_cell.angle_beta   90.00
_cell.angle_gamma   90.00
#
_symmetry.space_group_name_H-M   'P 1'
#
loop_
_entity.id
_entity.type
_entity.pdbx_description
1 polymer ?
#
loop_
_entity_poly.entity_id
_entity_poly.type
_entity_poly.pdbx_seq_one_letter_code
_entity_poly.pdbx_strand_id
1 'polypeptide(L)'
;GECSVEGITAVRAESLEEIHEAISQKKVPVVVDEGKSFLHRLQPDAVVDAILAKKNLGTCMEDARLVIGIGPGFTAGVDCHAVVESKRGHDLGRVILKGSAIPNTGIPGIIGGYGKERVLRAPAEGILEQTLPIGTLVEAGDICGVVNGIPMRTEISGIIRGMLQEGISVFPGMKAGDVDPRGEAVEYRNVSDKARAIGGGVLEALLHFLPWELCKE
;
A
#
# COMPACT_ATOMS: atom_id res chain seq x y z
N GLY A 1 -16.04 -8.74 -5.33
CA GLY A 1 -15.10 -7.96 -6.15
C GLY A 1 -13.83 -8.76 -6.33
N GLU A 2 -13.15 -8.65 -7.46
CA GLU A 2 -11.92 -9.39 -7.79
C GLU A 2 -10.94 -8.45 -8.51
N CYS A 3 -9.63 -8.63 -8.28
CA CYS A 3 -8.58 -7.89 -8.97
C CYS A 3 -7.35 -8.79 -9.17
N SER A 4 -6.67 -8.65 -10.31
CA SER A 4 -5.47 -9.43 -10.63
C SER A 4 -4.31 -8.51 -11.00
N VAL A 5 -3.15 -8.77 -10.40
CA VAL A 5 -1.88 -8.07 -10.68
C VAL A 5 -0.79 -9.11 -10.85
N GLU A 6 -0.07 -9.08 -11.97
CA GLU A 6 1.01 -10.02 -12.29
C GLU A 6 0.63 -11.52 -12.08
N GLY A 7 -0.62 -11.88 -12.39
CA GLY A 7 -1.12 -13.25 -12.24
C GLY A 7 -1.52 -13.66 -10.81
N ILE A 8 -1.38 -12.76 -9.83
CA ILE A 8 -1.91 -12.94 -8.47
C ILE A 8 -3.31 -12.33 -8.41
N THR A 9 -4.28 -13.15 -8.08
CA THR A 9 -5.69 -12.75 -7.99
C THR A 9 -6.12 -12.60 -6.54
N ALA A 10 -6.73 -11.46 -6.23
CA ALA A 10 -7.33 -11.18 -4.94
C ALA A 10 -8.87 -11.12 -5.07
N VAL A 11 -9.58 -11.68 -4.09
CA VAL A 11 -11.04 -11.75 -4.07
C VAL A 11 -11.58 -11.23 -2.74
N ARG A 12 -12.67 -10.44 -2.80
CA ARG A 12 -13.38 -10.02 -1.60
C ARG A 12 -14.02 -11.23 -0.93
N ALA A 13 -13.80 -11.37 0.37
CA ALA A 13 -14.45 -12.37 1.21
C ALA A 13 -15.19 -11.68 2.37
N GLU A 14 -16.30 -12.27 2.80
CA GLU A 14 -17.13 -11.77 3.91
C GLU A 14 -17.26 -12.79 5.06
N SER A 15 -16.70 -13.99 4.89
CA SER A 15 -16.78 -15.10 5.85
C SER A 15 -15.48 -15.92 5.92
N LEU A 16 -15.30 -16.72 6.98
CA LEU A 16 -14.12 -17.60 7.10
C LEU A 16 -14.14 -18.68 6.00
N GLU A 17 -15.33 -19.14 5.65
CA GLU A 17 -15.58 -20.11 4.61
C GLU A 17 -15.09 -19.58 3.26
N GLU A 18 -15.44 -18.34 2.91
CA GLU A 18 -14.95 -17.69 1.69
C GLU A 18 -13.44 -17.43 1.71
N ILE A 19 -12.88 -17.09 2.88
CA ILE A 19 -11.42 -16.94 3.04
C ILE A 19 -10.73 -18.27 2.73
N HIS A 20 -11.17 -19.37 3.35
CA HIS A 20 -10.59 -20.69 3.12
C HIS A 20 -10.80 -21.17 1.68
N GLU A 21 -11.96 -20.91 1.09
CA GLU A 21 -12.23 -21.22 -0.32
C GLU A 21 -11.26 -20.47 -1.24
N ALA A 22 -11.07 -19.16 -1.04
CA ALA A 22 -10.14 -18.35 -1.82
C ALA A 22 -8.70 -18.89 -1.71
N ILE A 23 -8.25 -19.21 -0.49
CA ILE A 23 -6.91 -19.77 -0.25
C ILE A 23 -6.76 -21.12 -0.97
N SER A 24 -7.76 -22.00 -0.91
CA SER A 24 -7.74 -23.30 -1.60
C SER A 24 -7.61 -23.17 -3.12
N GLN A 25 -8.10 -22.07 -3.68
CA GLN A 25 -7.99 -21.71 -5.09
C GLN A 25 -6.72 -20.90 -5.40
N LYS A 26 -5.78 -20.77 -4.45
CA LYS A 26 -4.55 -19.96 -4.56
C LYS A 26 -4.82 -18.48 -4.84
N LYS A 27 -5.93 -17.95 -4.33
CA LYS A 27 -6.29 -16.54 -4.40
C LYS A 27 -6.04 -15.85 -3.05
N VAL A 28 -5.80 -14.54 -3.09
CA VAL A 28 -5.62 -13.72 -1.88
C VAL A 28 -7.00 -13.23 -1.39
N PRO A 29 -7.51 -13.70 -0.24
CA PRO A 29 -8.75 -13.17 0.32
C PRO A 29 -8.54 -11.74 0.83
N VAL A 30 -9.50 -10.86 0.56
CA VAL A 30 -9.51 -9.47 1.03
C VAL A 30 -10.77 -9.26 1.86
N VAL A 31 -10.59 -8.89 3.12
CA VAL A 31 -11.67 -8.65 4.07
C VAL A 31 -11.59 -7.26 4.67
N VAL A 32 -12.74 -6.74 5.09
CA VAL A 32 -12.79 -5.53 5.92
C VAL A 32 -12.77 -5.98 7.38
N ASP A 33 -11.69 -5.67 8.10
CA ASP A 33 -11.48 -6.14 9.48
C ASP A 33 -10.98 -5.02 10.41
N GLU A 34 -11.72 -3.91 10.48
CA GLU A 34 -11.36 -2.74 11.29
C GLU A 34 -11.10 -3.07 12.77
N GLY A 35 -11.77 -4.10 13.30
CA GLY A 35 -11.67 -4.55 14.70
C GLY A 35 -10.83 -5.80 14.92
N LYS A 36 -10.05 -6.26 13.94
CA LYS A 36 -9.21 -7.48 14.03
C LYS A 36 -9.99 -8.78 14.33
N SER A 37 -11.28 -8.80 14.07
CA SER A 37 -12.17 -9.95 14.32
C SER A 37 -11.78 -11.18 13.49
N PHE A 38 -11.43 -10.99 12.22
CA PHE A 38 -10.93 -12.07 11.37
C PHE A 38 -9.53 -12.47 11.80
N LEU A 39 -8.67 -11.51 12.12
CA LEU A 39 -7.33 -11.80 12.64
C LEU A 39 -7.38 -12.74 13.86
N HIS A 40 -8.20 -12.42 14.86
CA HIS A 40 -8.33 -13.23 16.08
C HIS A 40 -8.93 -14.62 15.83
N ARG A 41 -9.80 -14.76 14.81
CA ARG A 41 -10.41 -16.05 14.44
C ARG A 41 -9.48 -16.92 13.60
N LEU A 42 -8.69 -16.30 12.71
CA LEU A 42 -7.76 -16.99 11.82
C LEU A 42 -6.47 -17.40 12.53
N GLN A 43 -6.02 -16.61 13.51
CA GLN A 43 -4.78 -16.82 14.25
C GLN A 43 -3.57 -17.14 13.34
N PRO A 44 -3.23 -16.25 12.39
CA PRO A 44 -2.14 -16.52 11.45
C PRO A 44 -0.79 -16.65 12.16
N ASP A 45 0.14 -17.40 11.56
CA ASP A 45 1.51 -17.48 12.06
C ASP A 45 2.24 -16.13 11.98
N ALA A 46 1.88 -15.29 11.00
CA ALA A 46 2.47 -13.97 10.82
C ALA A 46 1.45 -12.90 10.46
N VAL A 47 1.68 -11.69 10.97
CA VAL A 47 0.99 -10.45 10.60
C VAL A 47 1.98 -9.46 10.04
N VAL A 48 1.62 -8.84 8.91
CA VAL A 48 2.41 -7.78 8.29
C VAL A 48 1.57 -6.51 8.26
N ASP A 49 1.97 -5.49 9.01
CA ASP A 49 1.35 -4.18 8.92
C ASP A 49 1.93 -3.41 7.72
N ALA A 50 1.18 -3.48 6.63
CA ALA A 50 1.43 -2.74 5.39
C ALA A 50 0.53 -1.51 5.22
N ILE A 51 -0.09 -1.01 6.30
CA ILE A 51 -1.01 0.15 6.25
C ILE A 51 -0.24 1.43 5.89
N LEU A 52 1.05 1.50 6.25
CA LEU A 52 1.96 2.62 5.95
C LEU A 52 1.46 3.98 6.49
N ALA A 53 0.69 3.98 7.58
CA ALA A 53 0.11 5.17 8.21
C ALA A 53 1.15 6.13 8.83
N LYS A 54 2.43 5.74 8.85
CA LYS A 54 3.57 6.49 9.43
C LYS A 54 3.51 6.62 10.96
N LYS A 55 2.58 5.92 11.59
CA LYS A 55 2.38 5.74 13.03
C LYS A 55 1.72 4.38 13.27
N ASN A 56 1.94 3.79 14.43
CA ASN A 56 1.23 2.59 14.84
C ASN A 56 -0.25 2.91 15.11
N LEU A 57 -1.16 2.18 14.47
CA LEU A 57 -2.62 2.34 14.62
C LEU A 57 -3.26 1.30 15.55
N GLY A 58 -2.44 0.46 16.21
CA GLY A 58 -2.90 -0.59 17.12
C GLY A 58 -2.31 -1.96 16.82
N THR A 59 -1.33 -2.07 15.93
CA THR A 59 -0.56 -3.30 15.69
C THR A 59 0.35 -3.56 16.88
N CYS A 60 0.37 -4.79 17.37
CA CYS A 60 1.18 -5.17 18.53
C CYS A 60 1.76 -6.58 18.38
N MET A 61 2.74 -6.92 19.21
CA MET A 61 3.46 -8.20 19.12
C MET A 61 2.58 -9.42 19.41
N GLU A 62 1.42 -9.23 20.05
CA GLU A 62 0.44 -10.27 20.36
C GLU A 62 -0.50 -10.59 19.18
N ASP A 63 -0.47 -9.81 18.10
CA ASP A 63 -1.34 -10.02 16.93
C ASP A 63 -1.07 -11.36 16.21
N ALA A 64 0.15 -11.88 16.30
CA ALA A 64 0.56 -13.19 15.78
C ALA A 64 1.91 -13.63 16.38
N ARG A 65 2.34 -14.86 16.09
CA ARG A 65 3.67 -15.37 16.50
C ARG A 65 4.81 -14.54 15.91
N LEU A 66 4.59 -13.98 14.73
CA LEU A 66 5.49 -13.06 14.06
C LEU A 66 4.71 -11.82 13.61
N VAL A 67 5.23 -10.64 13.90
CA VAL A 67 4.62 -9.36 13.55
C VAL A 67 5.69 -8.50 12.88
N ILE A 68 5.42 -8.04 11.66
CA ILE A 68 6.34 -7.24 10.86
C ILE A 68 5.69 -5.89 10.56
N GLY A 69 6.34 -4.81 10.98
CA GLY A 69 5.92 -3.45 10.63
C GLY A 69 6.62 -2.96 9.36
N ILE A 70 5.92 -2.28 8.45
CA ILE A 70 6.55 -1.68 7.27
C ILE A 70 6.69 -0.16 7.45
N GLY A 71 7.93 0.32 7.40
CA GLY A 71 8.27 1.74 7.41
C GLY A 71 8.19 2.39 8.79
N PRO A 72 8.19 3.74 8.83
CA PRO A 72 8.19 4.48 10.09
C PRO A 72 6.87 4.33 10.84
N GLY A 73 6.94 4.47 12.16
CA GLY A 73 5.81 4.25 13.07
C GLY A 73 5.91 2.97 13.87
N PHE A 74 6.90 2.12 13.59
CA PHE A 74 7.18 0.88 14.30
C PHE A 74 8.62 0.82 14.81
N THR A 75 8.81 0.12 15.92
CA THR A 75 10.11 -0.18 16.52
C THR A 75 10.23 -1.69 16.75
N ALA A 76 11.24 -2.31 16.14
CA ALA A 76 11.53 -3.72 16.32
C ALA A 76 11.96 -4.02 17.77
N GLY A 77 11.35 -5.03 18.38
CA GLY A 77 11.48 -5.40 19.78
C GLY A 77 10.56 -4.63 20.73
N VAL A 78 9.68 -3.77 20.21
CA VAL A 78 8.69 -3.01 21.00
C VAL A 78 7.29 -3.17 20.41
N ASP A 79 7.09 -2.72 19.16
CA ASP A 79 5.79 -2.78 18.47
C ASP A 79 5.64 -4.08 17.67
N CYS A 80 6.76 -4.62 17.19
CA CYS A 80 6.83 -5.73 16.24
C CYS A 80 8.17 -6.46 16.37
N HIS A 81 8.29 -7.61 15.73
CA HIS A 81 9.49 -8.44 15.74
C HIS A 81 10.55 -7.94 14.75
N ALA A 82 10.11 -7.37 13.63
CA ALA A 82 10.98 -6.76 12.63
C ALA A 82 10.31 -5.57 11.95
N VAL A 83 11.13 -4.62 11.51
CA VAL A 83 10.69 -3.49 10.68
C VAL A 83 11.31 -3.60 9.29
N VAL A 84 10.52 -3.44 8.23
CA VAL A 84 11.01 -3.35 6.85
C VAL A 84 11.10 -1.90 6.42
N GLU A 85 12.27 -1.45 5.98
CA GLU A 85 12.46 -0.08 5.50
C GLU A 85 11.65 0.18 4.20
N SER A 86 10.94 1.30 4.15
CA SER A 86 10.04 1.69 3.06
C SER A 86 10.44 2.99 2.35
N LYS A 87 11.47 3.68 2.82
CA LYS A 87 12.04 4.88 2.19
C LYS A 87 12.96 4.45 1.05
N ARG A 88 12.80 5.11 -0.11
CA ARG A 88 13.71 4.92 -1.24
C ARG A 88 15.14 5.33 -0.83
N GLY A 89 16.11 4.49 -1.17
CA GLY A 89 17.51 4.64 -0.82
C GLY A 89 18.20 3.28 -0.74
N HIS A 90 19.46 3.27 -0.27
CA HIS A 90 20.28 2.07 -0.14
C HIS A 90 19.66 1.00 0.78
N ASP A 91 18.92 1.43 1.80
CA ASP A 91 18.29 0.52 2.77
C ASP A 91 16.86 0.10 2.39
N LEU A 92 16.33 0.45 1.21
CA LEU A 92 14.96 0.09 0.83
C LEU A 92 14.75 -1.44 0.88
N GLY A 93 13.74 -1.88 1.65
CA GLY A 93 13.44 -3.31 1.83
C GLY A 93 14.29 -3.99 2.91
N ARG A 94 15.26 -3.30 3.52
CA ARG A 94 16.10 -3.87 4.58
C ARG A 94 15.28 -4.28 5.79
N VAL A 95 15.57 -5.47 6.32
CA VAL A 95 15.02 -5.96 7.58
C VAL A 95 15.80 -5.38 8.76
N ILE A 96 15.09 -4.71 9.65
CA ILE A 96 15.61 -4.09 10.87
C ILE A 96 15.11 -4.92 12.05
N LEU A 97 16.03 -5.63 12.70
CA LEU A 97 15.73 -6.49 13.85
C LEU A 97 15.79 -5.74 15.19
N LYS A 98 16.32 -4.52 15.20
CA LYS A 98 16.38 -3.64 16.38
C LYS A 98 16.32 -2.19 15.95
N GLY A 99 15.38 -1.44 16.52
CA GLY A 99 15.15 -0.02 16.19
C GLY A 99 14.06 0.17 15.13
N SER A 100 14.06 1.33 14.47
CA SER A 100 12.97 1.78 13.59
C SER A 100 13.48 2.13 12.20
N ALA A 101 12.58 2.10 11.21
CA ALA A 101 12.84 2.64 9.88
C ALA A 101 13.06 4.16 9.91
N ILE A 102 13.62 4.70 8.83
CA ILE A 102 13.86 6.13 8.67
C ILE A 102 12.55 6.92 8.86
N PRO A 103 12.54 7.96 9.73
CA PRO A 103 11.35 8.75 9.98
C PRO A 103 10.72 9.33 8.71
N ASN A 104 9.38 9.48 8.73
CA ASN A 104 8.66 10.11 7.64
C ASN A 104 9.09 11.58 7.50
N THR A 105 9.64 11.95 6.34
CA THR A 105 10.04 13.33 6.06
C THR A 105 8.89 14.21 5.57
N GLY A 106 7.75 13.60 5.19
CA GLY A 106 6.63 14.31 4.55
C GLY A 106 6.89 14.74 3.11
N ILE A 107 8.11 14.57 2.60
CA ILE A 107 8.52 14.99 1.26
C ILE A 107 8.44 13.76 0.31
N PRO A 108 7.59 13.79 -0.74
CA PRO A 108 7.58 12.74 -1.74
C PRO A 108 8.93 12.63 -2.44
N GLY A 109 9.33 11.40 -2.82
CA GLY A 109 10.51 11.20 -3.66
C GLY A 109 10.36 11.90 -5.02
N ILE A 110 11.46 12.47 -5.50
CA ILE A 110 11.55 13.12 -6.81
C ILE A 110 11.51 12.07 -7.92
N ILE A 111 10.67 12.30 -8.93
CA ILE A 111 10.60 11.52 -10.17
C ILE A 111 10.60 12.51 -11.32
N GLY A 112 11.54 12.36 -12.26
CA GLY A 112 11.63 13.26 -13.43
C GLY A 112 11.77 14.76 -13.09
N GLY A 113 12.31 15.09 -11.91
CA GLY A 113 12.43 16.48 -11.43
C GLY A 113 11.26 16.98 -10.56
N TYR A 114 10.18 16.21 -10.43
CA TYR A 114 8.97 16.59 -9.70
C TYR A 114 8.79 15.81 -8.40
N GLY A 115 8.34 16.50 -7.35
CA GLY A 115 8.16 15.93 -6.01
C GLY A 115 6.70 15.92 -5.58
N LYS A 116 6.23 17.05 -5.07
CA LYS A 116 4.86 17.21 -4.56
C LYS A 116 3.85 17.48 -5.68
N GLU A 117 4.31 18.10 -6.75
CA GLU A 117 3.55 18.54 -7.93
C GLU A 117 2.93 17.35 -8.68
N ARG A 118 3.55 16.18 -8.50
CA ARG A 118 3.09 14.92 -9.09
C ARG A 118 1.88 14.31 -8.38
N VAL A 119 1.51 14.81 -7.19
CA VAL A 119 0.48 14.20 -6.34
C VAL A 119 -0.85 14.92 -6.55
N LEU A 120 -1.85 14.18 -7.00
CA LEU A 120 -3.23 14.69 -7.09
C LEU A 120 -3.85 14.70 -5.69
N ARG A 121 -4.38 15.86 -5.30
CA ARG A 121 -5.00 16.07 -3.99
C ARG A 121 -6.44 16.50 -4.14
N ALA A 122 -7.32 15.89 -3.33
CA ALA A 122 -8.72 16.25 -3.28
C ALA A 122 -8.87 17.76 -2.95
N PRO A 123 -9.58 18.54 -3.77
CA PRO A 123 -9.69 19.99 -3.59
C PRO A 123 -10.67 20.38 -2.48
N ALA A 124 -11.55 19.46 -2.07
CA ALA A 124 -12.58 19.68 -1.07
C ALA A 124 -12.91 18.38 -0.32
N GLU A 125 -13.76 18.50 0.71
CA GLU A 125 -14.43 17.36 1.32
C GLU A 125 -15.59 16.92 0.42
N GLY A 126 -15.83 15.62 0.28
CA GLY A 126 -16.94 15.09 -0.50
C GLY A 126 -16.66 13.71 -1.09
N ILE A 127 -17.49 13.31 -2.06
CA ILE A 127 -17.29 12.07 -2.82
C ILE A 127 -16.45 12.37 -4.05
N LEU A 128 -15.46 11.51 -4.32
CA LEU A 128 -14.65 11.58 -5.53
C LEU A 128 -15.41 10.99 -6.73
N GLU A 129 -15.53 11.77 -7.79
CA GLU A 129 -16.30 11.47 -9.00
C GLU A 129 -15.46 11.75 -10.26
N GLN A 130 -15.87 11.19 -11.41
CA GLN A 130 -15.32 11.51 -12.74
C GLN A 130 -13.79 11.38 -12.83
N THR A 131 -13.24 10.33 -12.25
CA THR A 131 -11.79 10.10 -12.22
C THR A 131 -11.30 9.58 -13.57
N LEU A 132 -10.12 10.06 -13.98
CA LEU A 132 -9.44 9.48 -15.14
C LEU A 132 -8.78 8.14 -14.77
N PRO A 133 -8.81 7.12 -15.65
CA PRO A 133 -8.25 5.82 -15.36
C PRO A 133 -6.72 5.85 -15.28
N ILE A 134 -6.14 4.93 -14.51
CA ILE A 134 -4.70 4.69 -14.49
C ILE A 134 -4.23 4.32 -15.90
N GLY A 135 -3.14 4.95 -16.33
CA GLY A 135 -2.59 4.84 -17.69
C GLY A 135 -2.99 5.97 -18.63
N THR A 136 -3.84 6.91 -18.19
CA THR A 136 -4.23 8.08 -19.01
C THR A 136 -3.08 9.09 -19.07
N LEU A 137 -2.75 9.55 -20.27
CA LEU A 137 -1.87 10.70 -20.48
C LEU A 137 -2.64 11.99 -20.21
N VAL A 138 -2.02 12.91 -19.49
CA VAL A 138 -2.60 14.19 -19.09
C VAL A 138 -1.59 15.31 -19.31
N GLU A 139 -2.10 16.50 -19.62
CA GLU A 139 -1.34 17.75 -19.64
C GLU A 139 -1.55 18.54 -18.35
N ALA A 140 -0.59 19.39 -18.01
CA ALA A 140 -0.72 20.30 -16.88
C ALA A 140 -2.01 21.14 -17.00
N GLY A 141 -2.84 21.11 -15.95
CA GLY A 141 -4.15 21.75 -15.91
C GLY A 141 -5.33 20.85 -16.25
N ASP A 142 -5.13 19.64 -16.77
CA ASP A 142 -6.23 18.70 -17.03
C ASP A 142 -6.96 18.29 -15.76
N ILE A 143 -8.27 18.04 -15.89
CA ILE A 143 -9.13 17.57 -14.79
C ILE A 143 -8.95 16.06 -14.67
N CYS A 144 -8.45 15.59 -13.53
CA CYS A 144 -8.22 14.17 -13.26
C CYS A 144 -9.31 13.54 -12.38
N GLY A 145 -10.21 14.36 -11.82
CA GLY A 145 -11.33 13.96 -10.99
C GLY A 145 -12.10 15.19 -10.51
N VAL A 146 -13.25 14.99 -9.88
CA VAL A 146 -14.11 16.04 -9.34
C VAL A 146 -14.53 15.67 -7.93
N VAL A 147 -14.56 16.63 -7.01
CA VAL A 147 -15.07 16.44 -5.65
C VAL A 147 -16.04 17.56 -5.35
N ASN A 148 -17.31 17.23 -5.10
CA ASN A 148 -18.37 18.22 -4.84
C ASN A 148 -18.44 19.33 -5.92
N GLY A 149 -18.33 18.95 -7.19
CA GLY A 149 -18.32 19.88 -8.32
C GLY A 149 -17.03 20.67 -8.52
N ILE A 150 -16.03 20.53 -7.64
CA ILE A 150 -14.75 21.22 -7.75
C ILE A 150 -13.74 20.33 -8.49
N PRO A 151 -13.16 20.78 -9.62
CA PRO A 151 -12.24 19.97 -10.40
C PRO A 151 -10.88 19.81 -9.70
N MET A 152 -10.43 18.57 -9.58
CA MET A 152 -9.08 18.20 -9.18
C MET A 152 -8.19 18.19 -10.43
N ARG A 153 -7.28 19.16 -10.53
CA ARG A 153 -6.39 19.32 -11.71
C ARG A 153 -4.98 18.81 -11.42
N THR A 154 -4.32 18.27 -12.46
CA THR A 154 -2.88 17.97 -12.38
C THR A 154 -2.04 19.24 -12.54
N GLU A 155 -0.94 19.34 -11.80
CA GLU A 155 0.04 20.45 -11.93
C GLU A 155 1.09 20.16 -13.03
N ILE A 156 1.22 18.90 -13.46
CA ILE A 156 2.25 18.45 -14.39
C ILE A 156 1.65 17.60 -15.51
N SER A 157 2.32 17.58 -16.66
CA SER A 157 2.04 16.63 -17.73
C SER A 157 2.68 15.28 -17.43
N GLY A 158 2.09 14.20 -17.91
CA GLY A 158 2.60 12.85 -17.69
C GLY A 158 1.52 11.78 -17.83
N ILE A 159 1.68 10.66 -17.13
CA ILE A 159 0.70 9.57 -17.11
C ILE A 159 0.15 9.37 -15.69
N ILE A 160 -1.15 9.16 -15.54
CA ILE A 160 -1.76 8.81 -14.25
C ILE A 160 -1.28 7.41 -13.86
N ARG A 161 -0.55 7.31 -12.75
CA ARG A 161 0.03 6.05 -12.26
C ARG A 161 -0.67 5.52 -11.01
N GLY A 162 -1.47 6.35 -10.36
CA GLY A 162 -2.31 5.97 -9.22
C GLY A 162 -3.52 6.87 -9.15
N MET A 163 -4.67 6.29 -8.82
CA MET A 163 -5.94 7.00 -8.67
C MET A 163 -6.83 6.25 -7.67
N LEU A 164 -7.46 6.96 -6.75
CA LEU A 164 -8.51 6.41 -5.89
C LEU A 164 -9.73 6.06 -6.75
N GLN A 165 -10.47 5.04 -6.35
CA GLN A 165 -11.72 4.69 -7.03
C GLN A 165 -12.78 5.77 -6.82
N GLU A 166 -13.65 5.92 -7.82
CA GLU A 166 -14.85 6.75 -7.68
C GLU A 166 -15.74 6.25 -6.54
N GLY A 167 -16.51 7.15 -5.93
CA GLY A 167 -17.39 6.85 -4.82
C GLY A 167 -16.70 6.86 -3.45
N ILE A 168 -15.38 7.03 -3.39
CA ILE A 168 -14.64 7.16 -2.14
C ILE A 168 -14.84 8.57 -1.54
N SER A 169 -15.13 8.61 -0.24
CA SER A 169 -15.16 9.86 0.53
C SER A 169 -13.74 10.37 0.76
N VAL A 170 -13.51 11.65 0.48
CA VAL A 170 -12.22 12.33 0.60
C VAL A 170 -12.34 13.62 1.39
N PHE A 171 -11.23 14.07 1.98
CA PHE A 171 -11.12 15.36 2.68
C PHE A 171 -10.13 16.30 1.95
N PRO A 172 -10.19 17.62 2.18
CA PRO A 172 -9.32 18.57 1.49
C PRO A 172 -7.84 18.25 1.70
N GLY A 173 -7.09 18.16 0.60
CA GLY A 173 -5.65 17.86 0.61
C GLY A 173 -5.31 16.37 0.71
N MET A 174 -6.29 15.48 0.87
CA MET A 174 -6.10 14.03 0.83
C MET A 174 -5.48 13.63 -0.51
N LYS A 175 -4.47 12.73 -0.48
CA LYS A 175 -3.91 12.19 -1.72
C LYS A 175 -4.98 11.33 -2.41
N ALA A 176 -5.37 11.73 -3.62
CA ALA A 176 -6.33 11.01 -4.45
C ALA A 176 -5.68 10.31 -5.65
N GLY A 177 -4.44 10.66 -6.01
CA GLY A 177 -3.73 10.01 -7.11
C GLY A 177 -2.30 10.50 -7.26
N ASP A 178 -1.61 10.04 -8.31
CA ASP A 178 -0.34 10.61 -8.76
C ASP A 178 -0.12 10.48 -10.27
N VAL A 179 0.50 11.51 -10.84
CA VAL A 179 0.96 11.60 -12.22
C VAL A 179 2.46 11.34 -12.25
N ASP A 180 2.93 10.53 -13.20
CA ASP A 180 4.35 10.28 -13.43
C ASP A 180 4.82 11.10 -14.64
N PRO A 181 5.76 12.05 -14.47
CA PRO A 181 6.19 12.97 -15.52
C PRO A 181 6.94 12.30 -16.67
N ARG A 182 7.31 11.02 -16.54
CA ARG A 182 7.99 10.27 -17.60
C ARG A 182 7.02 9.83 -18.72
N GLY A 183 5.72 10.02 -18.53
CA GLY A 183 4.69 9.80 -19.57
C GLY A 183 4.65 8.36 -20.06
N GLU A 184 4.57 8.18 -21.38
CA GLU A 184 4.41 6.86 -22.04
C GLU A 184 5.49 5.83 -21.69
N ALA A 185 6.68 6.26 -21.26
CA ALA A 185 7.77 5.35 -20.89
C ALA A 185 7.54 4.63 -19.54
N VAL A 186 6.50 5.00 -18.79
CA VAL A 186 6.23 4.44 -17.45
C VAL A 186 5.49 3.12 -17.57
N GLU A 187 6.09 2.08 -17.02
CA GLU A 187 5.37 0.85 -16.73
C GLU A 187 4.49 1.04 -15.48
N TYR A 188 3.18 0.92 -15.66
CA TYR A 188 2.18 1.14 -14.62
C TYR A 188 1.31 -0.09 -14.33
N ARG A 189 1.43 -1.17 -15.11
CA ARG A 189 0.66 -2.41 -14.94
C ARG A 189 1.35 -3.41 -14.01
N ASN A 190 2.66 -3.27 -13.87
CA ASN A 190 3.50 -4.16 -13.07
C ASN A 190 3.78 -3.61 -11.66
N VAL A 191 4.09 -4.51 -10.75
CA VAL A 191 4.48 -4.17 -9.37
C VAL A 191 5.77 -3.38 -9.41
N SER A 192 5.74 -2.18 -8.84
CA SER A 192 6.90 -1.27 -8.85
C SER A 192 8.13 -1.88 -8.17
N ASP A 193 9.32 -1.45 -8.59
CA ASP A 193 10.61 -1.71 -7.96
C ASP A 193 10.56 -1.60 -6.42
N LYS A 194 9.91 -0.56 -5.91
CA LYS A 194 9.76 -0.30 -4.48
C LYS A 194 8.90 -1.33 -3.78
N ALA A 195 7.75 -1.66 -4.37
CA ALA A 195 6.85 -2.65 -3.81
C ALA A 195 7.50 -4.04 -3.80
N ARG A 196 8.28 -4.38 -4.85
CA ARG A 196 9.07 -5.61 -4.89
C ARG A 196 10.14 -5.66 -3.81
N ALA A 197 10.90 -4.59 -3.62
CA ALA A 197 11.92 -4.52 -2.57
C ALA A 197 11.33 -4.67 -1.16
N ILE A 198 10.21 -3.99 -0.89
CA ILE A 198 9.49 -4.13 0.39
C ILE A 198 8.96 -5.55 0.56
N GLY A 199 8.32 -6.13 -0.46
CA GLY A 199 7.84 -7.51 -0.42
C GLY A 199 8.97 -8.52 -0.21
N GLY A 200 10.14 -8.30 -0.81
CA GLY A 200 11.34 -9.08 -0.59
C GLY A 200 11.82 -9.03 0.86
N GLY A 201 11.84 -7.84 1.47
CA GLY A 201 12.17 -7.66 2.89
C GLY A 201 11.18 -8.36 3.82
N VAL A 202 9.88 -8.32 3.49
CA VAL A 202 8.86 -9.07 4.24
C VAL A 202 9.13 -10.57 4.14
N LEU A 203 9.40 -11.09 2.93
CA LEU A 203 9.73 -12.51 2.74
C LEU A 203 11.00 -12.91 3.50
N GLU A 204 12.05 -12.07 3.48
CA GLU A 204 13.27 -12.30 4.25
C GLU A 204 12.97 -12.41 5.75
N ALA A 205 12.17 -11.50 6.30
CA ALA A 205 11.77 -11.54 7.70
C ALA A 205 10.93 -12.78 8.03
N LEU A 206 9.98 -13.17 7.18
CA LEU A 206 9.21 -14.41 7.34
C LEU A 206 10.14 -15.62 7.42
N LEU A 207 11.09 -15.74 6.48
CA LEU A 207 12.05 -16.86 6.44
C LEU A 207 13.08 -16.84 7.57
N HIS A 208 13.38 -15.66 8.13
CA HIS A 208 14.30 -15.53 9.26
C HIS A 208 13.70 -16.06 10.57
N PHE A 209 12.41 -15.79 10.80
CA PHE A 209 11.75 -16.07 12.08
C PHE A 209 10.91 -17.35 12.06
N LEU A 210 10.31 -17.71 10.93
CA LEU A 210 9.47 -18.90 10.86
C LEU A 210 10.33 -20.12 10.51
N PRO A 211 10.21 -21.22 11.28
CA PRO A 211 10.88 -22.46 10.93
C PRO A 211 10.39 -22.99 9.58
N TRP A 212 11.31 -23.52 8.78
CA TRP A 212 11.06 -24.10 7.46
C TRP A 212 9.95 -25.17 7.44
N GLU A 213 9.69 -25.81 8.59
CA GLU A 213 8.69 -26.86 8.77
C GLU A 213 7.25 -26.37 8.61
N LEU A 214 6.97 -25.07 8.80
CA LEU A 214 5.66 -24.46 8.56
C LEU A 214 5.35 -24.21 7.07
N CYS A 215 6.31 -24.40 6.17
CA CYS A 215 6.12 -24.28 4.72
C CYS A 215 5.77 -25.62 4.04
N LYS A 216 5.55 -26.68 4.82
CA LYS A 216 5.20 -28.03 4.34
C LYS A 216 3.74 -28.37 4.64
N GLU A 217 2.81 -27.63 4.06
CA GLU A 217 1.43 -28.11 3.88
C GLU A 217 0.99 -27.86 2.44
#